data_AF-A0A5E4QD16-F1
#
_entry.id   AF-A0A5E4QD16-F1
#
_cell.length_a   1.000
_cell.length_b   1.000
_cell.length_c   1.000
_cell.angle_alpha   90.00
_cell.angle_beta   90.00
_cell.angle_gamma   90.00
#
_symmetry.space_group_name_H-M   'P 1'
#
loop_
_entity.id
_entity.type
_entity.pdbx_description
1 polymer ?
#
loop_
_entity_poly.entity_id
_entity_poly.type
_entity_poly.pdbx_seq_one_letter_code
_entity_poly.pdbx_strand_id
1 'polypeptide(L)'
;MDNMSQLNFISLTILVVSFAILVNGDIFTSTHEMEFLLPTHQRILEELDDYIIKEDQRLNTLKRYLAIFKGEQKKATEDPVNYVGNPINAFTLIKRLTYDLKEIETKIKIGAEYINNVTFSHNDAIYPTQEDLTGAAVALSRLQQTYELEVDELAEGKLKGVTYSTPLTAGDCYELGKTLYNEKDYKDALEWMTVAFRKYELEQISYYFTEENIFDYIAFTNYLLGDIKSALEWTKKLLIVNPNNERAGDNIPYYHKLIAEQEEALKRSRRGLNMPILDRRTPVLTVRGHQDGISVQRPGYCHFYRAVVHDTKKVGVKPAHFRISKTGWLYDDESPSIARVSRRVSDFTNLDMKSSEPLQGYYQ
;
A
#
# COMPACT_ATOMS: atom_id res chain seq x y z
N MET A 1 24.83 35.30 42.81
CA MET A 1 23.75 34.97 41.85
C MET A 1 24.18 33.84 40.90
N ASP A 2 25.32 33.18 41.16
CA ASP A 2 25.96 32.24 40.22
C ASP A 2 25.46 30.79 40.33
N ASN A 3 24.88 30.37 41.46
CA ASN A 3 24.43 28.99 41.63
C ASN A 3 23.13 28.68 40.85
N MET A 4 22.25 29.65 40.64
CA MET A 4 21.01 29.42 39.86
C MET A 4 21.25 29.35 38.35
N SER A 5 22.22 30.10 37.82
CA SER A 5 22.56 30.04 36.39
C SER A 5 23.27 28.72 36.06
N GLN A 6 24.12 28.21 36.96
CA GLN A 6 24.76 26.91 36.79
C GLN A 6 23.76 25.73 36.86
N LEU A 7 22.79 25.77 37.78
CA LEU A 7 21.75 24.73 37.85
C LEU A 7 20.92 24.65 36.57
N ASN A 8 20.56 25.82 36.00
CA ASN A 8 19.78 25.88 34.76
C ASN A 8 20.60 25.41 33.54
N PHE A 9 21.90 25.68 33.51
CA PHE A 9 22.78 25.17 32.46
C PHE A 9 22.91 23.64 32.54
N ILE A 10 23.10 23.10 33.74
CA ILE A 10 23.14 21.66 33.98
C ILE A 10 21.81 21.01 33.58
N SER A 11 20.66 21.57 33.96
CA SER A 11 19.35 21.03 33.56
C SER A 11 19.13 21.06 32.05
N LEU A 12 19.59 22.12 31.36
CA LEU A 12 19.49 22.23 29.91
C LEU A 12 20.41 21.20 29.23
N THR A 13 21.63 21.01 29.74
CA THR A 13 22.53 19.96 29.22
C THR A 13 21.98 18.56 29.44
N ILE A 14 21.37 18.28 30.60
CA ILE A 14 20.71 16.99 30.86
C ILE A 14 19.54 16.77 29.91
N LEU A 15 18.74 17.80 29.64
CA LEU A 15 17.60 17.73 28.72
C LEU A 15 18.04 17.55 27.27
N VAL A 16 19.10 18.21 26.83
CA VAL A 16 19.66 18.03 25.48
C VAL A 16 20.30 16.66 25.33
N VAL A 17 21.02 16.18 26.35
CA VAL A 17 21.63 14.85 26.35
C VAL A 17 20.56 13.75 26.41
N SER A 18 19.50 13.90 27.21
CA SER A 18 18.41 12.92 27.24
C SER A 18 17.65 12.88 25.92
N PHE A 19 17.42 14.03 25.29
CA PHE A 19 16.79 14.10 23.96
C PHE A 19 17.69 13.48 22.88
N ALA A 20 19.01 13.70 22.93
CA ALA A 20 19.96 13.09 22.00
C ALA A 20 20.07 11.56 22.18
N ILE A 21 19.96 11.05 23.42
CA ILE A 21 19.95 9.61 23.71
C ILE A 21 18.65 8.97 23.21
N LEU A 22 17.50 9.63 23.37
CA LEU A 22 16.21 9.13 22.88
C LEU A 22 16.18 9.05 21.34
N VAL A 23 16.70 10.07 20.63
CA VAL A 23 16.68 10.10 19.17
C VAL A 23 17.67 9.11 18.54
N ASN A 24 18.82 8.89 19.17
CA ASN A 24 19.79 7.90 18.67
C ASN A 24 19.38 6.46 19.02
N GLY A 25 18.49 6.23 20.00
CA GLY A 25 18.00 4.89 20.33
C GLY A 25 17.31 4.21 19.15
N ASP A 26 16.37 4.90 18.51
CA ASP A 26 15.41 4.29 17.57
C ASP A 26 16.04 3.85 16.22
N ILE A 27 17.09 4.54 15.73
CA ILE A 27 17.74 4.22 14.44
C ILE A 27 18.70 3.02 14.58
N PHE A 28 19.41 2.93 15.69
CA PHE A 28 20.34 1.81 15.94
C PHE A 28 19.61 0.56 16.45
N THR A 29 18.46 0.70 17.12
CA THR A 29 17.60 -0.45 17.43
C THR A 29 16.93 -1.00 16.18
N SER A 30 16.37 -0.16 15.31
CA SER A 30 15.67 -0.65 14.09
C SER A 30 16.58 -1.38 13.10
N THR A 31 17.84 -0.94 12.94
CA THR A 31 18.82 -1.65 12.09
C THR A 31 19.26 -2.99 12.67
N HIS A 32 19.49 -3.06 13.98
CA HIS A 32 19.78 -4.30 14.68
C HIS A 32 18.55 -5.24 14.74
N GLU A 33 17.33 -4.69 14.83
CA GLU A 33 16.09 -5.46 14.81
C GLU A 33 15.78 -6.04 13.42
N MET A 34 16.11 -5.32 12.34
CA MET A 34 16.00 -5.83 10.98
C MET A 34 16.91 -7.05 10.73
N GLU A 35 18.06 -7.15 11.40
CA GLU A 35 18.94 -8.32 11.30
C GLU A 35 18.23 -9.60 11.79
N PHE A 36 17.35 -9.50 12.80
CA PHE A 36 16.58 -10.64 13.32
C PHE A 36 15.49 -11.13 12.36
N LEU A 37 15.18 -10.40 11.28
CA LEU A 37 14.27 -10.87 10.24
C LEU A 37 14.94 -11.88 9.28
N LEU A 38 16.28 -11.85 9.17
CA LEU A 38 17.01 -12.74 8.27
C LEU A 38 16.84 -14.23 8.62
N PRO A 39 16.94 -14.66 9.90
CA PRO A 39 16.66 -16.04 10.28
C PRO A 39 15.21 -16.46 10.00
N THR A 40 14.24 -15.56 10.20
CA THR A 40 12.83 -15.83 9.83
C THR A 40 12.71 -16.06 8.33
N HIS A 41 13.31 -15.19 7.51
CA HIS A 41 13.28 -15.33 6.07
C HIS A 41 13.96 -16.63 5.59
N GLN A 42 15.12 -16.98 6.16
CA GLN A 42 15.80 -18.24 5.85
C GLN A 42 14.92 -19.46 6.14
N ARG A 43 14.20 -19.47 7.27
CA ARG A 43 13.29 -20.56 7.61
C ARG A 43 12.16 -20.71 6.60
N ILE A 44 11.57 -19.60 6.14
CA ILE A 44 10.53 -19.62 5.10
C ILE A 44 11.09 -20.23 3.81
N LEU A 45 12.33 -19.88 3.43
CA LEU A 45 12.98 -20.45 2.25
C LEU A 45 13.17 -21.96 2.38
N GLU A 46 13.68 -22.43 3.52
CA GLU A 46 13.88 -23.85 3.80
C GLU A 46 12.56 -24.63 3.76
N GLU A 47 11.50 -24.11 4.39
CA GLU A 47 10.17 -24.74 4.38
C GLU A 47 9.52 -24.76 2.99
N LEU A 48 9.70 -23.69 2.22
CA LEU A 48 9.19 -23.61 0.85
C LEU A 48 9.91 -24.61 -0.06
N ASP A 49 11.24 -24.74 0.06
CA ASP A 49 12.01 -25.73 -0.69
C ASP A 49 11.57 -27.15 -0.34
N ASP A 50 11.43 -27.43 0.95
CA ASP A 50 10.93 -28.71 1.47
C ASP A 50 9.54 -29.07 0.94
N TYR A 51 8.66 -28.07 0.83
CA TYR A 51 7.34 -28.22 0.25
C TYR A 51 7.42 -28.54 -1.24
N ILE A 52 8.19 -27.75 -2.00
CA ILE A 52 8.35 -27.94 -3.44
C ILE A 52 8.88 -29.34 -3.75
N ILE A 53 9.86 -29.83 -2.99
CA ILE A 53 10.41 -31.17 -3.16
C ILE A 53 9.32 -32.24 -2.94
N LYS A 54 8.53 -32.13 -1.87
CA LYS A 54 7.44 -33.08 -1.57
C LYS A 54 6.35 -33.05 -2.65
N GLU A 55 6.01 -31.86 -3.14
CA GLU A 55 4.99 -31.67 -4.17
C GLU A 55 5.46 -32.19 -5.54
N ASP A 56 6.72 -31.98 -5.91
CA ASP A 56 7.30 -32.54 -7.14
C ASP A 56 7.34 -34.07 -7.10
N GLN A 57 7.73 -34.68 -5.98
CA GLN A 57 7.67 -36.14 -5.81
C GLN A 57 6.26 -36.70 -5.96
N ARG A 58 5.27 -36.03 -5.36
CA ARG A 58 3.85 -36.39 -5.47
C ARG A 58 3.37 -36.29 -6.91
N LEU A 59 3.66 -35.17 -7.57
CA LEU A 59 3.27 -34.91 -8.96
C LEU A 59 3.95 -35.90 -9.92
N ASN A 60 5.23 -36.21 -9.72
CA ASN A 60 5.96 -37.20 -10.51
C ASN A 60 5.35 -38.61 -10.36
N THR A 61 4.87 -38.96 -9.17
CA THR A 61 4.14 -40.22 -8.96
C THR A 61 2.84 -40.25 -9.77
N LEU A 62 2.07 -39.17 -9.75
CA LEU A 62 0.82 -39.05 -10.53
C LEU A 62 1.09 -39.08 -12.05
N LYS A 63 2.14 -38.41 -12.52
CA LYS A 63 2.58 -38.44 -13.93
C LYS A 63 2.91 -39.88 -14.37
N ARG A 64 3.57 -40.68 -13.51
CA ARG A 64 3.86 -42.10 -13.81
C ARG A 64 2.59 -42.93 -13.95
N TYR A 65 1.63 -42.79 -13.03
CA TYR A 65 0.32 -43.45 -13.16
C TYR A 65 -0.38 -43.07 -14.47
N LEU A 66 -0.41 -41.77 -14.80
CA LEU A 66 -1.02 -41.29 -16.04
C LEU A 66 -0.35 -41.88 -17.29
N ALA A 67 0.99 -41.96 -17.30
CA ALA A 67 1.74 -42.53 -18.41
C ALA A 67 1.42 -44.02 -18.62
N ILE A 68 1.36 -44.81 -17.54
CA ILE A 68 0.98 -46.23 -17.58
C ILE A 68 -0.45 -46.37 -18.12
N PHE A 69 -1.40 -45.58 -17.60
CA PHE A 69 -2.80 -45.68 -18.00
C PHE A 69 -2.99 -45.30 -19.48
N LYS A 70 -2.33 -44.24 -19.95
CA LYS A 70 -2.33 -43.85 -21.37
C LYS A 70 -1.74 -44.94 -22.28
N GLY A 71 -0.62 -45.55 -21.87
CA GLY A 71 0.02 -46.62 -22.63
C GLY A 71 -0.88 -47.84 -22.79
N GLU A 72 -1.51 -48.28 -21.70
CA GLU A 72 -2.43 -49.41 -21.73
C GLU A 72 -3.75 -49.10 -22.45
N GLN A 73 -4.27 -47.88 -22.31
CA GLN A 73 -5.46 -47.44 -23.04
C GLN A 73 -5.22 -47.47 -24.55
N LYS A 74 -4.03 -47.08 -25.02
CA LYS A 74 -3.68 -47.14 -26.45
C LYS A 74 -3.78 -48.56 -27.00
N LYS A 75 -3.16 -49.54 -26.30
CA LYS A 75 -3.24 -50.97 -26.67
C LYS A 75 -4.67 -51.50 -26.67
N ALA A 76 -5.46 -51.11 -25.67
CA ALA A 76 -6.87 -51.51 -25.58
C ALA A 76 -7.75 -50.90 -26.68
N THR A 77 -7.40 -49.71 -27.17
CA THR A 77 -8.17 -49.03 -28.24
C THR A 77 -7.85 -49.61 -29.62
N GLU A 78 -6.63 -50.11 -29.83
CA GLU A 78 -6.22 -50.74 -31.10
C GLU A 78 -6.95 -52.07 -31.36
N ASP A 79 -7.17 -52.89 -30.32
CA ASP A 79 -7.93 -54.14 -30.42
C ASP A 79 -8.69 -54.47 -29.11
N PRO A 80 -9.89 -53.89 -28.91
CA PRO A 80 -10.62 -54.03 -27.66
C PRO A 80 -11.02 -55.46 -27.32
N VAL A 81 -11.42 -56.24 -28.33
CA VAL A 81 -11.98 -57.59 -28.15
C VAL A 81 -10.89 -58.56 -27.70
N ASN A 82 -9.74 -58.57 -28.37
CA ASN A 82 -8.64 -59.44 -27.97
C ASN A 82 -7.93 -58.93 -26.71
N TYR A 83 -7.89 -57.61 -26.48
CA TYR A 83 -7.31 -57.06 -25.26
C TYR A 83 -8.10 -57.51 -24.02
N VAL A 84 -9.42 -57.34 -24.00
CA VAL A 84 -10.27 -57.76 -22.86
C VAL A 84 -10.43 -59.28 -22.80
N GLY A 85 -10.37 -59.96 -23.95
CA GLY A 85 -10.37 -61.42 -24.01
C GLY A 85 -9.16 -62.09 -23.35
N ASN A 86 -8.05 -61.36 -23.19
CA ASN A 86 -6.88 -61.83 -22.45
C ASN A 86 -7.10 -61.68 -20.92
N PRO A 87 -7.13 -62.76 -20.13
CA PRO A 87 -7.40 -62.70 -18.69
C PRO A 87 -6.41 -61.83 -17.89
N ILE A 88 -5.16 -61.69 -18.34
CA ILE A 88 -4.14 -60.85 -17.70
C ILE A 88 -4.48 -59.36 -17.89
N ASN A 89 -4.86 -58.99 -19.11
CA ASN A 89 -5.26 -57.63 -19.43
C ASN A 89 -6.59 -57.27 -18.74
N ALA A 90 -7.55 -58.19 -18.70
CA ALA A 90 -8.80 -58.02 -17.96
C ALA A 90 -8.54 -57.79 -16.46
N PHE A 91 -7.70 -58.61 -15.82
CA PHE A 91 -7.32 -58.43 -14.41
C PHE A 91 -6.67 -57.06 -14.17
N THR A 92 -5.68 -56.69 -14.98
CA THR A 92 -4.97 -55.42 -14.80
C THR A 92 -5.86 -54.20 -15.08
N LEU A 93 -6.84 -54.31 -15.99
CA LEU A 93 -7.84 -53.27 -16.20
C LEU A 93 -8.74 -53.09 -14.98
N ILE A 94 -9.23 -54.19 -14.40
CA ILE A 94 -10.05 -54.16 -13.18
C ILE A 94 -9.25 -53.57 -12.02
N LYS A 95 -7.99 -54.00 -11.83
CA LYS A 95 -7.11 -53.44 -10.79
C LYS A 95 -6.93 -51.92 -10.96
N ARG A 96 -6.72 -51.44 -12.19
CA ARG A 96 -6.56 -50.01 -12.49
C ARG A 96 -7.79 -49.19 -12.10
N LEU A 97 -8.98 -49.70 -12.42
CA LEU A 97 -10.25 -49.04 -12.14
C LEU A 97 -10.73 -49.18 -10.69
N THR A 98 -10.05 -49.98 -9.87
CA THR A 98 -10.44 -50.23 -8.48
C THR A 98 -9.36 -49.76 -7.51
N TYR A 99 -8.27 -50.51 -7.41
CA TYR A 99 -7.19 -50.26 -6.45
C TYR A 99 -6.33 -49.06 -6.84
N ASP A 100 -5.82 -49.03 -8.08
CA ASP A 100 -4.90 -47.97 -8.48
C ASP A 100 -5.61 -46.60 -8.51
N LEU A 101 -6.89 -46.56 -8.90
CA LEU A 101 -7.70 -45.34 -8.86
C LEU A 101 -7.85 -44.80 -7.42
N LYS A 102 -8.12 -45.67 -6.44
CA LYS A 102 -8.21 -45.27 -5.03
C LYS A 102 -6.88 -44.74 -4.49
N GLU A 103 -5.77 -45.34 -4.87
CA GLU A 103 -4.42 -44.86 -4.52
C GLU A 103 -4.13 -43.48 -5.12
N ILE A 104 -4.51 -43.25 -6.38
CA ILE A 104 -4.40 -41.96 -7.05
C ILE A 104 -5.24 -40.91 -6.32
N GLU A 105 -6.50 -41.20 -6.01
CA GLU A 105 -7.37 -40.28 -5.26
C GLU A 105 -6.78 -39.94 -3.89
N THR A 106 -6.22 -40.93 -3.19
CA THR A 106 -5.58 -40.73 -1.88
C THR A 106 -4.38 -39.81 -2.00
N LYS A 107 -3.51 -40.02 -3.00
CA LYS A 107 -2.37 -39.12 -3.27
C LYS A 107 -2.78 -37.72 -3.67
N ILE A 108 -3.90 -37.57 -4.39
CA ILE A 108 -4.48 -36.26 -4.71
C ILE A 108 -4.95 -35.56 -3.43
N LYS A 109 -5.70 -36.26 -2.58
CA LYS A 109 -6.23 -35.73 -1.31
C LYS A 109 -5.13 -35.31 -0.33
N ILE A 110 -4.08 -36.13 -0.18
CA ILE A 110 -2.92 -35.79 0.67
C ILE A 110 -2.32 -34.44 0.29
N GLY A 111 -2.22 -34.13 -1.01
CA GLY A 111 -1.73 -32.82 -1.44
C GLY A 111 -2.68 -31.67 -1.09
N ALA A 112 -4.00 -31.88 -1.21
CA ALA A 112 -4.97 -30.87 -0.83
C ALA A 112 -5.00 -30.59 0.69
N GLU A 113 -4.86 -31.63 1.52
CA GLU A 113 -4.73 -31.49 2.97
C GLU A 113 -3.44 -30.79 3.37
N TYR A 114 -2.33 -31.09 2.68
CA TYR A 114 -1.07 -30.40 2.91
C TYR A 114 -1.22 -28.89 2.67
N ILE A 115 -1.82 -28.48 1.54
CA ILE A 115 -2.06 -27.06 1.23
C ILE A 115 -2.86 -26.34 2.32
N ASN A 116 -3.86 -27.02 2.92
CA ASN A 116 -4.68 -26.43 3.99
C ASN A 116 -3.93 -26.27 5.32
N ASN A 117 -2.87 -27.04 5.54
CA ASN A 117 -2.11 -27.06 6.79
C ASN A 117 -0.78 -26.30 6.71
N VAL A 118 -0.34 -25.90 5.51
CA VAL A 118 0.86 -25.07 5.35
C VAL A 118 0.59 -23.69 5.91
N THR A 119 1.19 -23.41 7.06
CA THR A 119 1.24 -22.08 7.65
C THR A 119 2.69 -21.72 7.82
N PHE A 120 3.18 -20.74 7.07
CA PHE A 120 4.56 -20.23 7.20
C PHE A 120 4.73 -19.30 8.41
N SER A 121 3.65 -19.02 9.14
CA SER A 121 3.67 -18.18 10.34
C SER A 121 3.97 -19.04 11.56
N HIS A 122 5.12 -18.78 12.18
CA HIS A 122 5.54 -19.46 13.40
C HIS A 122 5.52 -18.51 14.60
N ASN A 123 5.04 -19.00 15.76
CA ASN A 123 4.88 -18.16 16.96
C ASN A 123 6.22 -17.67 17.56
N ASP A 124 7.32 -18.36 17.25
CA ASP A 124 8.68 -18.05 17.70
C ASP A 124 9.46 -17.16 16.71
N ALA A 125 8.87 -16.85 15.55
CA ALA A 125 9.49 -16.00 14.54
C ALA A 125 8.89 -14.60 14.53
N ILE A 126 9.73 -13.61 14.23
CA ILE A 126 9.34 -12.21 14.11
C ILE A 126 8.89 -11.96 12.68
N TYR A 127 7.66 -11.46 12.52
CA TYR A 127 7.10 -11.05 11.24
C TYR A 127 6.76 -9.57 11.28
N PRO A 128 7.22 -8.78 10.30
CA PRO A 128 6.76 -7.41 10.12
C PRO A 128 5.26 -7.37 9.85
N THR A 129 4.63 -6.29 10.29
CA THR A 129 3.23 -6.01 10.05
C THR A 129 3.04 -5.18 8.78
N GLN A 130 1.79 -5.02 8.37
CA GLN A 130 1.46 -4.11 7.27
C GLN A 130 1.84 -2.65 7.58
N GLU A 131 1.86 -2.26 8.86
CA GLU A 131 2.28 -0.92 9.30
C GLU A 131 3.77 -0.70 9.05
N ASP A 132 4.60 -1.72 9.31
CA ASP A 132 6.05 -1.67 9.07
C ASP A 132 6.35 -1.52 7.56
N LEU A 133 5.61 -2.25 6.72
CA LEU A 133 5.73 -2.12 5.25
C LEU A 133 5.34 -0.71 4.78
N THR A 134 4.23 -0.17 5.29
CA THR A 134 3.81 1.21 4.98
C THR A 134 4.85 2.23 5.48
N GLY A 135 5.39 2.03 6.68
CA GLY A 135 6.44 2.88 7.24
C GLY A 135 7.70 2.88 6.37
N ALA A 136 8.13 1.72 5.89
CA ALA A 136 9.27 1.58 4.98
C ALA A 136 9.01 2.26 3.62
N ALA A 137 7.81 2.09 3.04
CA ALA A 137 7.41 2.75 1.80
C ALA A 137 7.44 4.29 1.92
N VAL A 138 6.87 4.84 3.00
CA VAL A 138 6.86 6.27 3.26
C VAL A 138 8.29 6.78 3.52
N ALA A 139 9.11 6.03 4.25
CA ALA A 139 10.52 6.40 4.48
C ALA A 139 11.31 6.45 3.16
N LEU A 140 11.10 5.49 2.26
CA LEU A 140 11.74 5.47 0.95
C LEU A 140 11.29 6.65 0.07
N SER A 141 9.99 6.93 0.01
CA SER A 141 9.44 8.11 -0.68
C SER A 141 10.00 9.42 -0.11
N ARG A 142 10.15 9.54 1.22
CA ARG A 142 10.80 10.70 1.83
C ARG A 142 12.25 10.88 1.36
N LEU A 143 13.02 9.80 1.25
CA LEU A 143 14.39 9.86 0.72
C LEU A 143 14.40 10.27 -0.76
N GLN A 144 13.51 9.70 -1.56
CA GLN A 144 13.30 10.07 -2.96
C GLN A 144 13.03 11.58 -3.09
N GLN A 145 12.09 12.11 -2.32
CA GLN A 145 11.73 13.54 -2.35
C GLN A 145 12.86 14.44 -1.82
N THR A 146 13.51 14.05 -0.72
CA THR A 146 14.55 14.87 -0.08
C THR A 146 15.81 15.00 -0.93
N TYR A 147 16.17 13.94 -1.66
CA TYR A 147 17.38 13.89 -2.48
C TYR A 147 17.10 13.99 -3.98
N GLU A 148 15.85 14.24 -4.38
CA GLU A 148 15.41 14.31 -5.77
C GLU A 148 15.90 13.10 -6.60
N LEU A 149 15.74 11.89 -6.03
CA LEU A 149 16.21 10.66 -6.66
C LEU A 149 15.32 10.29 -7.84
N GLU A 150 15.94 9.86 -8.94
CA GLU A 150 15.22 9.33 -10.08
C GLU A 150 14.66 7.94 -9.76
N VAL A 151 13.35 7.76 -9.92
CA VAL A 151 12.65 6.51 -9.57
C VAL A 151 13.13 5.35 -10.43
N ASP A 152 13.45 5.60 -11.70
CA ASP A 152 14.00 4.58 -12.60
C ASP A 152 15.38 4.09 -12.11
N GLU A 153 16.28 4.98 -11.65
CA GLU A 153 17.57 4.57 -11.07
C GLU A 153 17.37 3.84 -9.73
N LEU A 154 16.49 4.36 -8.89
CA LEU A 154 16.20 3.81 -7.57
C LEU A 154 15.61 2.39 -7.66
N ALA A 155 14.72 2.16 -8.63
CA ALA A 155 14.17 0.84 -8.93
C ALA A 155 15.22 -0.14 -9.45
N GLU A 156 16.31 0.34 -10.05
CA GLU A 156 17.46 -0.47 -10.46
C GLU A 156 18.51 -0.63 -9.35
N GLY A 157 18.23 -0.14 -8.13
CA GLY A 157 19.18 -0.18 -7.02
C GLY A 157 20.40 0.73 -7.22
N LYS A 158 20.27 1.74 -8.08
CA LYS A 158 21.33 2.69 -8.42
C LYS A 158 21.08 4.01 -7.72
N LEU A 159 22.13 4.55 -7.10
CA LEU A 159 22.13 5.89 -6.53
C LEU A 159 23.34 6.65 -7.07
N LYS A 160 23.11 7.70 -7.85
CA LYS A 160 24.17 8.53 -8.47
C LYS A 160 25.17 7.70 -9.27
N GLY A 161 24.67 6.75 -10.06
CA GLY A 161 25.49 5.89 -10.93
C GLY A 161 26.24 4.75 -10.25
N VAL A 162 26.10 4.56 -8.93
CA VAL A 162 26.66 3.41 -8.21
C VAL A 162 25.54 2.43 -7.88
N THR A 163 25.75 1.14 -8.15
CA THR A 163 24.83 0.04 -7.82
C THR A 163 25.03 -0.37 -6.36
N TYR A 164 24.01 -0.18 -5.53
CA TYR A 164 24.04 -0.51 -4.11
C TYR A 164 23.21 -1.74 -3.75
N SER A 165 22.19 -2.08 -4.55
CA SER A 165 21.25 -3.14 -4.24
C SER A 165 20.83 -3.93 -5.47
N THR A 166 20.11 -5.03 -5.22
CA THR A 166 19.35 -5.73 -6.25
C THR A 166 18.26 -4.82 -6.82
N PRO A 167 17.98 -4.88 -8.13
CA PRO A 167 16.85 -4.19 -8.72
C PRO A 167 15.53 -4.66 -8.09
N LEU A 168 14.60 -3.71 -7.93
CA LEU A 168 13.22 -3.99 -7.58
C LEU A 168 12.50 -4.64 -8.77
N THR A 169 11.63 -5.60 -8.46
CA THR A 169 10.74 -6.25 -9.44
C THR A 169 9.53 -5.38 -9.76
N ALA A 170 8.77 -5.73 -10.80
CA ALA A 170 7.47 -5.10 -11.04
C ALA A 170 6.53 -5.24 -9.83
N GLY A 171 6.59 -6.35 -9.11
CA GLY A 171 5.80 -6.58 -7.90
C GLY A 171 6.16 -5.65 -6.75
N ASP A 172 7.45 -5.45 -6.52
CA ASP A 172 7.93 -4.52 -5.48
C ASP A 172 7.50 -3.08 -5.79
N CYS A 173 7.67 -2.64 -7.04
CA CYS A 173 7.24 -1.31 -7.48
C CYS A 173 5.72 -1.14 -7.39
N TYR A 174 4.95 -2.18 -7.70
CA TYR A 174 3.49 -2.13 -7.62
C TYR A 174 2.99 -2.02 -6.17
N GLU A 175 3.54 -2.82 -5.23
CA GLU A 175 3.18 -2.68 -3.81
C GLU A 175 3.63 -1.33 -3.24
N LEU A 176 4.81 -0.84 -3.62
CA LEU A 176 5.27 0.48 -3.22
C LEU A 176 4.35 1.59 -3.74
N GLY A 177 3.96 1.56 -5.02
CA GLY A 177 3.00 2.51 -5.58
C GLY A 177 1.63 2.43 -4.89
N LYS A 178 1.17 1.22 -4.54
CA LYS A 178 -0.14 0.99 -3.91
C LYS A 178 -0.17 1.49 -2.46
N THR A 179 0.91 1.24 -1.72
CA THR A 179 1.07 1.74 -0.35
C THR A 179 1.10 3.27 -0.32
N LEU A 180 1.88 3.91 -1.19
CA LEU A 180 1.92 5.38 -1.31
C LEU A 180 0.58 5.98 -1.74
N TYR A 181 -0.14 5.30 -2.65
CA TYR A 181 -1.49 5.70 -3.05
C TYR A 181 -2.45 5.73 -1.85
N ASN A 182 -2.40 4.71 -0.99
CA ASN A 182 -3.22 4.63 0.23
C ASN A 182 -2.84 5.72 1.24
N GLU A 183 -1.56 6.07 1.33
CA GLU A 183 -1.04 7.19 2.12
C GLU A 183 -1.31 8.57 1.50
N LYS A 184 -2.01 8.60 0.35
CA LYS A 184 -2.41 9.81 -0.40
C LYS A 184 -1.23 10.58 -1.01
N ASP A 185 -0.05 9.97 -1.08
CA ASP A 185 1.05 10.49 -1.87
C ASP A 185 0.86 10.09 -3.34
N TYR A 186 -0.09 10.73 -4.00
CA TYR A 186 -0.46 10.38 -5.37
C TYR A 186 0.63 10.69 -6.39
N LYS A 187 1.55 11.60 -6.06
CA LYS A 187 2.65 11.98 -6.95
C LYS A 187 3.65 10.85 -7.04
N ASP A 188 4.19 10.42 -5.90
CA ASP A 188 5.17 9.34 -5.89
C ASP A 188 4.52 8.00 -6.24
N ALA A 189 3.26 7.78 -5.84
CA ALA A 189 2.50 6.60 -6.24
C ALA A 189 2.39 6.48 -7.77
N LEU A 190 2.16 7.58 -8.48
CA LEU A 190 2.11 7.59 -9.93
C LEU A 190 3.48 7.23 -10.53
N GLU A 191 4.56 7.82 -10.04
CA GLU A 191 5.92 7.54 -10.52
C GLU A 191 6.24 6.03 -10.35
N TRP A 192 6.00 5.47 -9.16
CA TRP A 192 6.23 4.04 -8.89
C TRP A 192 5.33 3.10 -9.70
N MET A 193 4.05 3.45 -9.90
CA MET A 193 3.15 2.67 -10.74
C MET A 193 3.58 2.67 -12.21
N THR A 194 4.14 3.76 -12.71
CA THR A 194 4.67 3.79 -14.09
C THR A 194 5.90 2.91 -14.26
N VAL A 195 6.79 2.86 -13.26
CA VAL A 195 7.94 1.94 -13.26
C VAL A 195 7.48 0.50 -13.14
N ALA A 196 6.49 0.23 -12.29
CA ALA A 196 5.87 -1.10 -12.16
C ALA A 196 5.33 -1.59 -13.51
N PHE A 197 4.61 -0.73 -14.25
CA PHE A 197 4.12 -1.06 -15.59
C PHE A 197 5.26 -1.40 -16.57
N ARG A 198 6.31 -0.55 -16.64
CA ARG A 198 7.46 -0.80 -17.53
C ARG A 198 8.14 -2.14 -17.23
N LYS A 199 8.35 -2.45 -15.94
CA LYS A 199 8.95 -3.71 -15.52
C LYS A 199 8.04 -4.91 -15.77
N TYR A 200 6.73 -4.74 -15.60
CA TYR A 200 5.74 -5.80 -15.84
C TYR A 200 5.79 -6.29 -17.29
N GLU A 201 5.94 -5.39 -18.28
CA GLU A 201 6.07 -5.75 -19.69
C GLU A 201 7.36 -6.54 -19.99
N LEU A 202 8.44 -6.28 -19.25
CA LEU A 202 9.75 -6.88 -19.45
C LEU A 202 9.90 -8.25 -18.78
N GLU A 203 9.37 -8.39 -17.57
CA GLU A 203 9.65 -9.55 -16.72
C GLU A 203 8.88 -10.81 -17.15
N GLN A 204 7.75 -10.68 -17.84
CA GLN A 204 6.93 -11.81 -18.34
C GLN A 204 6.65 -12.92 -17.30
N ILE A 205 6.63 -12.56 -16.01
CA ILE A 205 6.30 -13.44 -14.89
C ILE A 205 4.82 -13.25 -14.53
N SER A 206 4.19 -14.31 -14.03
CA SER A 206 2.83 -14.23 -13.50
C SER A 206 2.84 -13.56 -12.13
N TYR A 207 2.26 -12.37 -12.05
CA TYR A 207 1.99 -11.66 -10.81
C TYR A 207 0.58 -11.93 -10.28
N TYR A 208 0.31 -11.60 -9.01
CA TYR A 208 -1.04 -11.64 -8.43
C TYR A 208 -1.92 -10.46 -8.90
N PHE A 209 -1.32 -9.48 -9.55
CA PHE A 209 -1.99 -8.37 -10.23
C PHE A 209 -1.81 -8.48 -11.73
N THR A 210 -2.68 -7.78 -12.45
CA THR A 210 -2.71 -7.73 -13.91
C THR A 210 -2.37 -6.33 -14.40
N GLU A 211 -2.07 -6.21 -15.70
CA GLU A 211 -1.92 -4.92 -16.39
C GLU A 211 -3.14 -4.00 -16.16
N GLU A 212 -4.35 -4.56 -16.12
CA GLU A 212 -5.58 -3.82 -15.81
C GLU A 212 -5.49 -3.12 -14.45
N ASN A 213 -4.98 -3.80 -13.42
CA ASN A 213 -4.86 -3.23 -12.08
C ASN A 213 -3.89 -2.04 -12.08
N ILE A 214 -2.75 -2.16 -12.76
CA ILE A 214 -1.77 -1.08 -12.85
C ILE A 214 -2.38 0.13 -13.57
N PHE A 215 -3.09 -0.10 -14.69
CA PHE A 215 -3.75 0.97 -15.44
C PHE A 215 -4.84 1.68 -14.64
N ASP A 216 -5.60 0.96 -13.82
CA ASP A 216 -6.61 1.55 -12.93
C ASP A 216 -5.97 2.50 -11.92
N TYR A 217 -4.88 2.08 -11.26
CA TYR A 217 -4.12 2.94 -10.35
C TYR A 217 -3.51 4.16 -11.05
N ILE A 218 -2.89 3.98 -12.22
CA ILE A 218 -2.31 5.09 -13.00
C ILE A 218 -3.39 6.08 -13.45
N ALA A 219 -4.52 5.59 -13.99
CA ALA A 219 -5.61 6.44 -14.45
C ALA A 219 -6.20 7.26 -13.29
N PHE A 220 -6.45 6.61 -12.15
CA PHE A 220 -7.07 7.27 -11.01
C PHE A 220 -6.10 8.23 -10.29
N THR A 221 -4.82 7.89 -10.15
CA THR A 221 -3.80 8.81 -9.61
C THR A 221 -3.67 10.06 -10.46
N ASN A 222 -3.62 9.94 -11.79
CA ASN A 222 -3.62 11.10 -12.69
C ASN A 222 -4.87 11.99 -12.49
N TYR A 223 -6.05 11.37 -12.35
CA TYR A 223 -7.27 12.10 -12.05
C TYR A 223 -7.19 12.86 -10.70
N LEU A 224 -6.66 12.22 -9.65
CA LEU A 224 -6.49 12.84 -8.33
C LEU A 224 -5.49 13.99 -8.33
N LEU A 225 -4.44 13.90 -9.14
CA LEU A 225 -3.47 14.98 -9.37
C LEU A 225 -4.06 16.13 -10.23
N GLY A 226 -5.21 15.90 -10.85
CA GLY A 226 -5.91 16.88 -11.69
C GLY A 226 -5.53 16.83 -13.17
N ASP A 227 -4.69 15.87 -13.58
CA ASP A 227 -4.41 15.61 -15.00
C ASP A 227 -5.48 14.70 -15.61
N ILE A 228 -6.60 15.33 -15.97
CA ILE A 228 -7.77 14.65 -16.53
C ILE A 228 -7.46 14.08 -17.93
N LYS A 229 -6.51 14.69 -18.66
CA LYS A 229 -6.15 14.23 -20.01
C LYS A 229 -5.42 12.90 -19.94
N SER A 230 -4.38 12.83 -19.11
CA SER A 230 -3.65 11.59 -18.87
C SER A 230 -4.57 10.51 -18.29
N ALA A 231 -5.44 10.86 -17.34
CA ALA A 231 -6.43 9.93 -16.79
C ALA A 231 -7.34 9.32 -17.87
N LEU A 232 -7.83 10.14 -18.81
CA LEU A 232 -8.65 9.68 -19.93
C LEU A 232 -7.86 8.75 -20.88
N GLU A 233 -6.60 9.06 -21.17
CA GLU A 233 -5.75 8.24 -22.03
C GLU A 233 -5.51 6.85 -21.42
N TRP A 234 -5.16 6.79 -20.13
CA TRP A 234 -4.97 5.53 -19.42
C TRP A 234 -6.26 4.72 -19.28
N THR A 235 -7.40 5.40 -19.07
CA THR A 235 -8.71 4.73 -19.03
C THR A 235 -9.08 4.11 -20.37
N LYS A 236 -8.74 4.76 -21.49
CA LYS A 236 -8.92 4.18 -22.83
C LYS A 236 -8.01 2.96 -23.04
N LYS A 237 -6.76 3.02 -22.59
CA LYS A 237 -5.85 1.85 -22.62
C LYS A 237 -6.41 0.69 -21.80
N LEU A 238 -6.96 0.97 -20.63
CA LEU A 238 -7.63 -0.02 -19.79
C LEU A 238 -8.79 -0.72 -20.51
N LEU A 239 -9.65 0.02 -21.22
CA LEU A 239 -10.75 -0.59 -21.99
C LEU A 239 -10.29 -1.42 -23.20
N ILE A 240 -9.08 -1.18 -23.72
CA ILE A 240 -8.50 -2.02 -24.77
C ILE A 240 -8.13 -3.39 -24.19
N VAL A 241 -7.56 -3.41 -22.98
CA VAL A 241 -7.16 -4.65 -22.28
C VAL A 241 -8.39 -5.38 -21.72
N ASN A 242 -9.31 -4.65 -21.07
CA ASN A 242 -10.55 -5.19 -20.54
C ASN A 242 -11.76 -4.37 -21.03
N PRO A 243 -12.40 -4.77 -22.14
CA PRO A 243 -13.58 -4.10 -22.68
C PRO A 243 -14.82 -4.15 -21.77
N ASN A 244 -14.86 -5.09 -20.82
CA ASN A 244 -16.01 -5.30 -19.93
C ASN A 244 -15.87 -4.55 -18.59
N ASN A 245 -14.86 -3.70 -18.43
CA ASN A 245 -14.70 -2.93 -17.21
C ASN A 245 -15.76 -1.80 -17.14
N GLU A 246 -16.82 -2.03 -16.37
CA GLU A 246 -17.93 -1.08 -16.17
C GLU A 246 -17.44 0.30 -15.69
N ARG A 247 -16.48 0.31 -14.74
CA ARG A 247 -15.98 1.55 -14.14
C ARG A 247 -15.24 2.42 -15.14
N ALA A 248 -14.38 1.82 -15.95
CA ALA A 248 -13.65 2.54 -16.99
C ALA A 248 -14.60 3.08 -18.07
N GLY A 249 -15.65 2.33 -18.41
CA GLY A 249 -16.73 2.79 -19.28
C GLY A 249 -17.43 4.04 -18.76
N ASP A 250 -17.81 4.04 -17.48
CA ASP A 250 -18.50 5.16 -16.82
C ASP A 250 -17.61 6.40 -16.63
N ASN A 251 -16.30 6.21 -16.45
CA ASN A 251 -15.35 7.29 -16.23
C ASN A 251 -15.10 8.14 -17.49
N ILE A 252 -15.19 7.57 -18.70
CA ILE A 252 -14.87 8.28 -19.95
C ILE A 252 -15.80 9.48 -20.22
N PRO A 253 -17.15 9.32 -20.21
CA PRO A 253 -18.06 10.45 -20.37
C PRO A 253 -17.83 11.53 -19.30
N TYR A 254 -17.53 11.12 -18.07
CA TYR A 254 -17.25 12.01 -16.98
C TYR A 254 -15.97 12.85 -17.23
N TYR A 255 -14.88 12.23 -17.66
CA TYR A 255 -13.65 12.96 -18.01
C TYR A 255 -13.84 13.90 -19.20
N HIS A 256 -14.58 13.50 -20.23
CA HIS A 256 -14.91 14.38 -21.35
C HIS A 256 -15.66 15.64 -20.90
N LYS A 257 -16.62 15.49 -19.99
CA LYS A 257 -17.35 16.63 -19.41
C LYS A 257 -16.41 17.57 -18.65
N LEU A 258 -15.55 17.02 -17.78
CA LEU A 258 -14.62 17.83 -17.00
C LEU A 258 -13.60 18.58 -17.86
N ILE A 259 -13.11 17.95 -18.94
CA ILE A 259 -12.20 18.61 -19.89
C ILE A 259 -12.89 19.80 -20.58
N ALA A 260 -14.14 19.62 -21.02
CA ALA A 260 -14.90 20.71 -21.65
C ALA A 260 -15.12 21.88 -20.69
N GLU A 261 -15.45 21.61 -19.43
CA GLU A 261 -15.59 22.63 -18.39
C GLU A 261 -14.28 23.37 -18.11
N GLN A 262 -13.15 22.65 -18.05
CA GLN A 262 -11.82 23.25 -17.89
C GLN A 262 -11.44 24.16 -19.07
N GLU A 263 -11.71 23.73 -20.30
CA GLU A 263 -11.45 24.52 -21.49
C GLU A 263 -12.31 25.78 -21.56
N GLU A 264 -13.59 25.69 -21.18
CA GLU A 264 -14.46 26.85 -21.08
C GLU A 264 -13.99 27.83 -20.02
N ALA A 265 -13.62 27.34 -18.83
CA ALA A 265 -13.05 28.17 -17.76
C ALA A 265 -11.78 28.89 -18.24
N LEU A 266 -10.90 28.21 -18.95
CA LEU A 266 -9.69 28.79 -19.52
C LEU A 266 -10.01 29.86 -20.57
N LYS A 267 -11.01 29.61 -21.44
CA LYS A 267 -11.50 30.60 -22.42
C LYS A 267 -12.10 31.84 -21.75
N ARG A 268 -12.81 31.68 -20.63
CA ARG A 268 -13.38 32.80 -19.85
C ARG A 268 -12.30 33.61 -19.13
N SER A 269 -11.31 32.95 -18.56
CA SER A 269 -10.14 33.60 -17.94
C SER A 269 -9.35 34.43 -18.95
N ARG A 270 -9.10 33.90 -20.16
CA ARG A 270 -8.45 34.65 -21.26
C ARG A 270 -9.23 35.87 -21.74
N ARG A 271 -10.55 35.91 -21.48
CA ARG A 271 -11.44 37.04 -21.82
C ARG A 271 -11.55 38.08 -20.70
N GLY A 272 -10.81 37.94 -19.60
CA GLY A 272 -10.77 38.92 -18.50
C GLY A 272 -12.02 38.95 -17.62
N LEU A 273 -12.86 37.92 -17.65
CA LEU A 273 -13.98 37.78 -16.71
C LEU A 273 -13.50 37.10 -15.41
N ASN A 274 -13.79 37.73 -14.27
CA ASN A 274 -13.52 37.16 -12.95
C ASN A 274 -14.17 35.77 -12.81
N MET A 275 -13.36 34.78 -12.43
CA MET A 275 -13.81 33.41 -12.21
C MET A 275 -14.68 33.33 -10.94
N PRO A 276 -15.87 32.69 -11.00
CA PRO A 276 -16.41 32.05 -9.80
C PRO A 276 -15.44 30.93 -9.41
N ILE A 277 -15.08 30.86 -8.12
CA ILE A 277 -14.33 29.73 -7.56
C ILE A 277 -15.17 28.48 -7.84
N LEU A 278 -14.69 27.60 -8.71
CA LEU A 278 -15.33 26.31 -8.94
C LEU A 278 -15.24 25.55 -7.60
N ASP A 279 -16.36 25.48 -6.86
CA ASP A 279 -16.44 24.66 -5.66
C ASP A 279 -16.18 23.23 -6.09
N ARG A 280 -14.98 22.79 -5.75
CA ARG A 280 -14.37 21.55 -6.17
C ARG A 280 -15.06 20.51 -5.26
N ARG A 281 -16.33 20.17 -5.47
CA ARG A 281 -17.00 19.07 -4.78
C ARG A 281 -16.75 17.79 -5.57
N THR A 282 -16.05 16.84 -4.97
CA THR A 282 -15.99 15.45 -5.44
C THR A 282 -17.42 14.88 -5.44
N PRO A 283 -17.96 14.38 -6.57
CA PRO A 283 -19.11 13.49 -6.51
C PRO A 283 -18.64 12.17 -5.90
N VAL A 284 -19.37 11.73 -4.87
CA VAL A 284 -19.22 10.42 -4.24
C VAL A 284 -19.72 9.37 -5.23
N LEU A 285 -18.80 8.60 -5.81
CA LEU A 285 -19.14 7.28 -6.36
C LEU A 285 -19.13 6.29 -5.20
N THR A 286 -20.24 5.56 -5.07
CA THR A 286 -20.55 4.74 -3.90
C THR A 286 -19.65 3.51 -3.89
N VAL A 287 -18.67 3.47 -2.99
CA VAL A 287 -17.94 2.25 -2.63
C VAL A 287 -18.92 1.36 -1.84
N ARG A 288 -19.52 0.37 -2.48
CA ARG A 288 -20.10 -0.78 -1.77
C ARG A 288 -19.02 -1.86 -1.68
N GLY A 289 -18.23 -1.79 -0.61
CA GLY A 289 -17.20 -2.75 -0.29
C GLY A 289 -16.42 -2.29 0.94
N HIS A 290 -16.92 -2.72 2.11
CA HIS A 290 -16.38 -2.53 3.46
C HIS A 290 -16.40 -1.11 4.06
N GLN A 291 -17.06 -1.06 5.22
CA GLN A 291 -17.19 0.10 6.09
C GLN A 291 -15.85 0.36 6.76
N ASP A 292 -15.29 1.56 6.64
CA ASP A 292 -15.13 2.48 7.77
C ASP A 292 -14.64 3.87 7.29
N GLY A 293 -15.04 4.89 8.05
CA GLY A 293 -15.28 6.27 7.62
C GLY A 293 -14.15 7.04 6.92
N ILE A 294 -14.47 7.58 5.74
CA ILE A 294 -13.63 8.54 5.01
C ILE A 294 -14.15 9.96 5.25
N SER A 295 -13.37 10.78 5.94
CA SER A 295 -13.46 12.25 5.87
C SER A 295 -12.45 12.76 4.83
N VAL A 296 -12.96 13.48 3.83
CA VAL A 296 -12.18 14.02 2.71
C VAL A 296 -11.60 15.38 3.10
N GLN A 297 -10.28 15.52 3.01
CA GLN A 297 -9.59 16.81 3.16
C GLN A 297 -8.55 16.95 2.05
N ARG A 298 -8.63 18.07 1.31
CA ARG A 298 -7.70 18.42 0.22
C ARG A 298 -6.41 19.06 0.74
N PRO A 299 -5.30 18.95 -0.01
CA PRO A 299 -4.04 19.61 0.34
C PRO A 299 -4.04 21.07 -0.11
N GLY A 300 -3.39 21.92 0.68
CA GLY A 300 -2.95 23.25 0.24
C GLY A 300 -3.75 24.44 0.74
N TYR A 301 -4.13 24.48 2.01
CA TYR A 301 -4.15 25.67 2.89
C TYR A 301 -4.33 25.12 4.31
N CYS A 302 -3.51 25.54 5.29
CA CYS A 302 -3.71 25.14 6.67
C CYS A 302 -5.01 25.79 7.17
N HIS A 303 -6.11 25.04 7.13
CA HIS A 303 -7.38 25.40 7.73
C HIS A 303 -7.58 24.45 8.92
N PHE A 304 -7.47 24.99 10.13
CA PHE A 304 -7.83 24.25 11.33
C PHE A 304 -9.34 24.03 11.33
N TYR A 305 -9.81 22.84 10.92
CA TYR A 305 -11.21 22.44 11.08
C TYR A 305 -11.48 22.04 12.53
N ARG A 306 -12.63 22.46 13.06
CA ARG A 306 -13.07 22.18 14.43
C ARG A 306 -13.35 20.67 14.61
N ALA A 307 -12.97 20.11 15.75
CA ALA A 307 -13.32 18.74 16.10
C ALA A 307 -14.86 18.57 16.23
N VAL A 308 -15.40 17.51 15.62
CA VAL A 308 -16.84 17.17 15.58
C VAL A 308 -17.09 15.80 16.21
N VAL A 309 -18.26 15.62 16.82
CA VAL A 309 -18.68 14.34 17.45
C VAL A 309 -19.90 13.80 16.70
N HIS A 310 -19.88 12.51 16.38
CA HIS A 310 -21.02 11.82 15.77
C HIS A 310 -22.08 11.48 16.82
N ASP A 311 -23.31 11.96 16.62
CA ASP A 311 -24.47 11.66 17.47
C ASP A 311 -25.21 10.43 16.90
N THR A 312 -25.37 9.38 17.69
CA THR A 312 -25.94 8.09 17.24
C THR A 312 -27.45 8.11 17.00
N LYS A 313 -28.14 9.22 17.30
CA LYS A 313 -29.61 9.31 17.20
C LYS A 313 -30.16 10.23 16.09
N LYS A 314 -29.33 11.00 15.38
CA LYS A 314 -29.76 11.80 14.21
C LYS A 314 -28.68 11.87 13.14
N VAL A 315 -29.09 11.73 11.87
CA VAL A 315 -28.19 11.84 10.70
C VAL A 315 -27.76 13.30 10.52
N GLY A 316 -26.61 13.66 11.09
CA GLY A 316 -25.99 14.97 10.93
C GLY A 316 -24.85 15.19 11.92
N VAL A 317 -23.77 15.82 11.46
CA VAL A 317 -22.59 16.14 12.28
C VAL A 317 -22.82 17.48 12.98
N LYS A 318 -22.74 17.53 14.31
CA LYS A 318 -22.74 18.79 15.08
C LYS A 318 -21.32 19.12 15.57
N PRO A 319 -20.88 20.39 15.51
CA PRO A 319 -19.68 20.85 16.20
C PRO A 319 -19.80 20.57 17.70
N ALA A 320 -18.82 19.90 18.29
CA ALA A 320 -18.80 19.70 19.73
C ALA A 320 -18.47 21.04 20.41
N HIS A 321 -19.35 21.49 21.30
CA HIS A 321 -19.16 22.77 22.03
C HIS A 321 -18.10 22.70 23.14
N PHE A 322 -17.47 21.54 23.34
CA PHE A 322 -16.34 21.38 24.24
C PHE A 322 -15.36 20.36 23.65
N ARG A 323 -14.06 20.67 23.72
CA ARG A 323 -12.99 19.78 23.30
C ARG A 323 -12.34 19.19 24.54
N ILE A 324 -12.20 17.88 24.60
CA ILE A 324 -11.40 17.19 25.61
C ILE A 324 -9.96 17.09 25.07
N SER A 325 -9.27 18.22 24.88
CA SER A 325 -7.84 18.18 24.57
C SER A 325 -7.07 18.03 25.88
N LYS A 326 -6.13 17.08 25.93
CA LYS A 326 -5.15 16.95 27.03
C LYS A 326 -4.14 18.12 27.09
N THR A 327 -4.29 19.14 26.24
CA THR A 327 -3.44 20.33 26.16
C THR A 327 -4.32 21.58 26.31
N GLY A 328 -4.01 22.40 27.31
CA GLY A 328 -4.60 23.73 27.53
C GLY A 328 -3.65 24.83 27.08
N TRP A 329 -4.20 25.98 26.70
CA TRP A 329 -3.42 27.20 26.45
C TRP A 329 -3.21 27.91 27.78
N LEU A 330 -1.97 28.33 28.03
CA LEU A 330 -1.59 29.11 29.20
C LEU A 330 -1.36 30.55 28.75
N TYR A 331 -2.04 31.50 29.39
CA TYR A 331 -1.92 32.92 29.04
C TYR A 331 -0.91 33.64 29.94
N ASP A 332 -0.33 34.72 29.42
CA ASP A 332 0.73 35.47 30.10
C ASP A 332 0.29 36.09 31.44
N ASP A 333 -1.01 36.32 31.62
CA ASP A 333 -1.62 36.84 32.84
C ASP A 333 -1.84 35.77 33.93
N GLU A 334 -1.80 34.47 33.57
CA GLU A 334 -2.03 33.37 34.52
C GLU A 334 -0.84 33.12 35.45
N SER A 335 0.39 33.43 35.02
CA SER A 335 1.58 33.34 35.89
C SER A 335 2.76 34.17 35.38
N PRO A 336 3.55 34.80 36.28
CA PRO A 336 4.80 35.47 35.94
C PRO A 336 5.85 34.56 35.26
N SER A 337 5.71 33.25 35.41
CA SER A 337 6.56 32.26 34.74
C SER A 337 6.16 32.05 33.29
N ILE A 338 4.86 32.04 32.99
CA ILE A 338 4.32 31.90 31.63
C ILE A 338 4.69 33.12 30.79
N ALA A 339 4.46 34.33 31.32
CA ALA A 339 4.87 35.59 30.69
C ALA A 339 6.36 35.64 30.33
N ARG A 340 7.22 35.03 31.16
CA ARG A 340 8.67 34.97 30.90
C ARG A 340 9.01 34.04 29.75
N VAL A 341 8.30 32.91 29.63
CA VAL A 341 8.49 31.93 28.55
C VAL A 341 7.97 32.52 27.24
N SER A 342 6.77 33.09 27.23
CA SER A 342 6.17 33.76 26.07
C SER A 342 7.08 34.87 25.54
N ARG A 343 7.57 35.76 26.42
CA ARG A 343 8.50 36.84 26.03
C ARG A 343 9.79 36.31 25.40
N ARG A 344 10.35 35.21 25.93
CA ARG A 344 11.56 34.58 25.37
C ARG A 344 11.32 33.94 24.00
N VAL A 345 10.19 33.26 23.83
CA VAL A 345 9.79 32.70 22.53
C VAL A 345 9.59 33.83 21.53
N SER A 346 9.00 34.94 21.95
CA SER A 346 8.82 36.13 21.13
C SER A 346 10.14 36.77 20.72
N ASP A 347 11.08 36.94 21.66
CA ASP A 347 12.40 37.49 21.36
C ASP A 347 13.21 36.59 20.40
N PHE A 348 12.99 35.27 20.41
CA PHE A 348 13.71 34.32 19.57
C PHE A 348 13.10 34.14 18.18
N THR A 349 11.77 34.15 18.09
CA THR A 349 11.03 33.83 16.85
C THR A 349 10.42 35.06 16.18
N ASN A 350 10.42 36.20 16.86
CA ASN A 350 9.69 37.41 16.50
C ASN A 350 8.17 37.18 16.34
N LEU A 351 7.63 36.13 16.97
CA LEU A 351 6.20 35.79 17.00
C LEU A 351 5.62 36.13 18.38
N ASP A 352 4.44 36.76 18.45
CA ASP A 352 3.79 37.15 19.71
C ASP A 352 2.44 36.45 19.86
N MET A 353 2.13 36.02 21.09
CA MET A 353 0.85 35.44 21.47
C MET A 353 -0.29 36.48 21.53
N LYS A 354 -0.03 37.77 21.36
CA LYS A 354 -1.10 38.79 21.24
C LYS A 354 -2.10 38.55 20.11
N SER A 355 -1.70 37.84 19.05
CA SER A 355 -2.52 37.56 17.87
C SER A 355 -3.08 36.13 17.81
N SER A 356 -2.71 35.28 18.77
CA SER A 356 -3.40 34.00 18.93
C SER A 356 -4.80 34.27 19.48
N GLU A 357 -5.79 34.26 18.60
CA GLU A 357 -7.18 34.48 18.98
C GLU A 357 -7.59 33.52 20.11
N PRO A 358 -8.29 33.99 21.15
CA PRO A 358 -9.07 33.13 22.02
C PRO A 358 -10.31 32.67 21.25
N LEU A 359 -10.15 31.69 20.36
CA LEU A 359 -11.28 31.07 19.65
C LEU A 359 -12.04 30.09 20.55
N GLN A 360 -12.58 30.59 21.67
CA GLN A 360 -13.74 30.01 22.36
C GLN A 360 -14.20 30.91 23.53
N GLY A 361 -15.34 31.57 23.29
CA GLY A 361 -16.27 31.95 24.35
C GLY A 361 -16.27 33.43 24.75
N TYR A 362 -16.94 34.27 23.98
CA TYR A 362 -17.72 35.40 24.49
C TYR A 362 -18.72 35.86 23.42
N TYR A 363 -19.97 35.41 23.52
CA TYR A 363 -21.16 36.21 23.21
C TYR A 363 -22.31 35.61 24.05
N GLN A 364 -23.02 36.49 24.75
CA GLN A 364 -24.25 36.20 25.51
C GLN A 364 -25.33 35.58 24.65
#